data_AF-A0ABC8BT54-F1
#
_entry.id   AF-A0ABC8BT54-F1
#
_cell.length_a   1.000
_cell.length_b   1.000
_cell.length_c   1.000
_cell.angle_alpha   90.00
_cell.angle_beta   90.00
_cell.angle_gamma   90.00
#
_symmetry.space_group_name_H-M   'P 1'
#
loop_
_entity.id
_entity.type
_entity.pdbx_description
1 polymer ?
#
loop_
_entity_poly.entity_id
_entity_poly.type
_entity_poly.pdbx_seq_one_letter_code
_entity_poly.pdbx_strand_id
1 'polypeptide(L)'
;MPDPLTAERDPRTLRWAAIALAAAGVLLALYPALRPYSDETTLDGADAMASGRWALSHLAGMLAFILMPLGLIGVRAAVTGTPGRRPMTAAFLTAWFGAGLALPYYGGEVFGLQAISEEAARTGDAELLTLADSVRMDAAPAAVFGIAMLLFAATGVLVALALTRSGLAARWLGWPFGAALVLYLPQFFGGPPVRIAHGVLTAVGFLLLARWLLTRTPDAGTERQAPPA
;
A
#
# COMPACT_ATOMS: atom_id res chain seq x y z
N MET A 1 35.11 5.73 11.65
CA MET A 1 34.00 5.38 10.74
C MET A 1 32.82 4.96 11.59
N PRO A 2 31.61 5.48 11.38
CA PRO A 2 30.43 5.00 12.11
C PRO A 2 30.24 3.50 11.86
N ASP A 3 29.86 2.76 12.89
CA ASP A 3 29.55 1.33 12.81
C ASP A 3 28.45 1.15 11.73
N PRO A 4 28.61 0.25 10.73
CA PRO A 4 27.61 -0.03 9.71
C PRO A 4 26.21 -0.27 10.30
N LEU A 5 26.12 -0.83 11.51
CA LEU A 5 24.87 -1.06 12.22
C LEU A 5 24.21 0.22 12.76
N THR A 6 25.01 1.26 13.04
CA THR A 6 24.54 2.59 13.48
C THR A 6 24.07 3.44 12.31
N ALA A 7 24.73 3.33 11.14
CA ALA A 7 24.36 4.09 9.95
C ALA A 7 22.97 3.69 9.39
N GLU A 8 22.59 2.41 9.49
CA GLU A 8 21.25 1.95 9.06
C GLU A 8 20.12 2.38 10.00
N ARG A 9 20.42 2.88 11.21
CA ARG A 9 19.41 3.35 12.18
C ARG A 9 19.36 4.88 12.28
N ASP A 10 19.68 5.58 11.20
CA ASP A 10 19.55 7.03 11.14
C ASP A 10 18.13 7.48 11.59
N PRO A 11 18.02 8.34 12.63
CA PRO A 11 16.74 8.83 13.14
C PRO A 11 15.86 9.46 12.05
N ARG A 12 16.45 10.10 11.03
CA ARG A 12 15.69 10.71 9.93
C ARG A 12 15.07 9.65 9.04
N THR A 13 15.80 8.58 8.73
CA THR A 13 15.30 7.44 7.96
C THR A 13 14.09 6.79 8.64
N LEU A 14 14.15 6.56 9.96
CA LEU A 14 13.03 5.98 10.70
C LEU A 14 11.79 6.89 10.69
N ARG A 15 11.98 8.21 10.85
CA ARG A 15 10.88 9.19 10.78
C ARG A 15 10.22 9.22 9.40
N TRP A 16 11.00 9.35 8.33
CA TRP A 16 10.45 9.39 6.97
C TRP A 16 9.76 8.09 6.59
N ALA A 17 10.31 6.95 6.99
CA ALA A 17 9.66 5.66 6.79
C ALA A 17 8.35 5.53 7.58
N ALA A 18 8.30 6.04 8.81
CA ALA A 18 7.06 6.08 9.59
C ALA A 18 5.99 6.95 8.92
N ILE A 19 6.37 8.14 8.43
CA ILE A 19 5.46 9.04 7.69
C ILE A 19 4.95 8.35 6.42
N ALA A 20 5.84 7.72 5.66
CA ALA A 20 5.46 6.99 4.45
C ALA A 20 4.49 5.84 4.74
N LEU A 21 4.72 5.04 5.79
CA LEU A 21 3.78 3.99 6.21
C LEU A 21 2.43 4.57 6.65
N ALA A 22 2.44 5.62 7.49
CA ALA A 22 1.21 6.24 7.97
C ALA A 22 0.38 6.79 6.80
N ALA A 23 1.03 7.53 5.89
CA ALA A 23 0.39 8.08 4.70
C ALA A 23 -0.13 6.97 3.78
N ALA A 24 0.66 5.91 3.52
CA ALA A 24 0.22 4.77 2.71
C ALA A 24 -1.03 4.10 3.31
N GLY A 25 -1.04 3.84 4.62
CA GLY A 25 -2.18 3.24 5.31
C GLY A 25 -3.45 4.08 5.20
N VAL A 26 -3.34 5.40 5.43
CA VAL A 26 -4.47 6.33 5.30
C VAL A 26 -4.98 6.38 3.86
N LEU A 27 -4.09 6.47 2.87
CA LEU A 27 -4.45 6.51 1.46
C LEU A 27 -5.14 5.21 1.00
N LEU A 28 -4.70 4.04 1.49
CA LEU A 28 -5.38 2.76 1.21
C LEU A 28 -6.76 2.64 1.87
N ALA A 29 -7.00 3.32 2.98
CA ALA A 29 -8.35 3.44 3.54
C ALA A 29 -9.22 4.43 2.75
N LEU A 30 -8.62 5.53 2.29
CA LEU A 30 -9.31 6.55 1.50
C LEU A 30 -9.72 6.02 0.12
N TYR A 31 -8.94 5.13 -0.49
CA TYR A 31 -9.28 4.54 -1.79
C TYR A 31 -10.71 3.97 -1.84
N PRO A 32 -11.07 2.92 -1.09
CA PRO A 32 -12.43 2.38 -1.13
C PRO A 32 -13.46 3.34 -0.50
N ALA A 33 -13.07 4.21 0.42
CA ALA A 33 -14.01 5.15 1.05
C ALA A 33 -14.46 6.28 0.10
N LEU A 34 -13.58 6.74 -0.78
CA LEU A 34 -13.86 7.81 -1.73
C LEU A 34 -14.43 7.30 -3.05
N ARG A 35 -14.10 6.04 -3.42
CA ARG A 35 -14.52 5.41 -4.67
C ARG A 35 -16.05 5.45 -4.80
N PRO A 36 -16.61 6.00 -5.90
CA PRO A 36 -18.03 5.89 -6.15
C PRO A 36 -18.39 4.43 -6.49
N TYR A 37 -19.55 3.99 -6.03
CA TYR A 37 -20.06 2.64 -6.27
C TYR A 37 -21.39 2.72 -7.00
N SER A 38 -21.42 2.22 -8.23
CA SER A 38 -22.61 2.03 -9.08
C SER A 38 -22.37 0.81 -9.98
N ASP A 39 -23.36 0.42 -10.77
CA ASP A 39 -23.19 -0.65 -11.75
C ASP A 39 -22.34 -0.15 -12.92
N GLU A 40 -21.07 -0.59 -12.96
CA GLU A 40 -20.05 -0.21 -13.93
C GLU A 40 -20.37 -0.64 -15.38
N THR A 41 -21.48 -1.36 -15.60
CA THR A 41 -21.98 -1.72 -16.95
C THR A 41 -23.06 -0.79 -17.49
N THR A 42 -23.46 0.22 -16.70
CA THR A 42 -24.55 1.15 -17.01
C THR A 42 -24.04 2.59 -17.19
N LEU A 43 -24.89 3.49 -17.68
CA LEU A 43 -24.55 4.92 -17.76
C LEU A 43 -24.28 5.55 -16.38
N ASP A 44 -24.97 5.09 -15.32
CA ASP A 44 -24.65 5.48 -13.93
C ASP A 44 -23.24 5.02 -13.51
N GLY A 45 -22.79 3.88 -14.06
CA GLY A 45 -21.41 3.38 -13.97
C GLY A 45 -20.41 4.29 -14.67
N ALA A 46 -20.73 4.69 -15.90
CA ALA A 46 -19.94 5.64 -16.68
C ALA A 46 -19.79 6.97 -15.93
N ASP A 47 -20.88 7.57 -15.45
CA ASP A 47 -20.84 8.83 -14.70
C ASP A 47 -19.98 8.73 -13.43
N ALA A 48 -20.07 7.59 -12.72
CA ALA A 48 -19.23 7.33 -11.56
C ALA A 48 -17.74 7.24 -11.92
N MET A 49 -17.40 6.47 -12.96
CA MET A 49 -16.02 6.29 -13.42
C MET A 49 -15.42 7.55 -14.06
N ALA A 50 -16.24 8.38 -14.70
CA ALA A 50 -15.86 9.69 -15.22
C ALA A 50 -15.61 10.74 -14.12
N SER A 51 -16.07 10.49 -12.89
CA SER A 51 -16.04 11.49 -11.83
C SER A 51 -14.63 11.74 -11.26
N GLY A 52 -14.38 12.97 -10.80
CA GLY A 52 -13.14 13.29 -10.08
C GLY A 52 -12.93 12.49 -8.80
N ARG A 53 -14.00 11.93 -8.20
CA ARG A 53 -13.90 11.02 -7.06
C ARG A 53 -13.28 9.69 -7.44
N TRP A 54 -13.59 9.17 -8.63
CA TRP A 54 -12.96 7.97 -9.17
C TRP A 54 -11.45 8.18 -9.33
N ALA A 55 -11.04 9.26 -10.00
CA ALA A 55 -9.63 9.63 -10.14
C ALA A 55 -8.93 9.76 -8.79
N LEU A 56 -9.48 10.57 -7.88
CA LEU A 56 -8.88 10.81 -6.57
C LEU A 56 -8.71 9.51 -5.77
N SER A 57 -9.70 8.63 -5.81
CA SER A 57 -9.64 7.35 -5.11
C SER A 57 -8.49 6.47 -5.62
N HIS A 58 -8.36 6.32 -6.94
CA HIS A 58 -7.33 5.48 -7.54
C HIS A 58 -5.94 6.11 -7.42
N LEU A 59 -5.81 7.43 -7.54
CA LEU A 59 -4.56 8.14 -7.27
C LEU A 59 -4.09 7.96 -5.82
N ALA A 60 -5.02 7.92 -4.86
CA ALA A 60 -4.69 7.57 -3.48
C ALA A 60 -4.11 6.15 -3.37
N GLY A 61 -4.72 5.17 -4.05
CA GLY A 61 -4.20 3.80 -4.15
C GLY A 61 -2.79 3.75 -4.75
N MET A 62 -2.57 4.43 -5.89
CA MET A 62 -1.26 4.51 -6.55
C MET A 62 -0.19 5.09 -5.63
N LEU A 63 -0.48 6.24 -5.00
CA LEU A 63 0.47 6.89 -4.10
C LEU A 63 0.77 6.01 -2.88
N ALA A 64 -0.23 5.30 -2.36
CA ALA A 64 0.00 4.35 -1.27
C ALA A 64 0.93 3.20 -1.67
N PHE A 65 0.76 2.63 -2.87
CA PHE A 65 1.65 1.58 -3.38
C PHE A 65 3.09 2.06 -3.55
N ILE A 66 3.30 3.32 -3.89
CA ILE A 66 4.63 3.94 -3.95
C ILE A 66 5.22 4.13 -2.53
N LEU A 67 4.41 4.63 -1.60
CA LEU A 67 4.86 4.95 -0.24
C LEU A 67 5.11 3.70 0.62
N MET A 68 4.38 2.61 0.41
CA MET A 68 4.54 1.36 1.15
C MET A 68 5.98 0.82 1.15
N PRO A 69 6.63 0.52 0.00
CA PRO A 69 8.00 0.00 -0.01
C PRO A 69 9.00 1.01 0.58
N LEU A 70 8.77 2.33 0.41
CA LEU A 70 9.58 3.36 1.07
C LEU A 70 9.48 3.28 2.60
N GLY A 71 8.26 3.06 3.11
CA GLY A 71 8.01 2.82 4.53
C GLY A 71 8.68 1.56 5.06
N LEU A 72 8.74 0.50 4.25
CA LEU A 72 9.41 -0.75 4.61
C LEU A 72 10.93 -0.63 4.75
N ILE A 73 11.56 0.42 4.20
CA ILE A 73 12.99 0.71 4.41
C ILE A 73 13.27 0.90 5.91
N GLY A 74 12.42 1.65 6.63
CA GLY A 74 12.56 1.87 8.07
C GLY A 74 12.35 0.60 8.90
N VAL A 75 11.40 -0.25 8.50
CA VAL A 75 11.18 -1.55 9.15
C VAL A 75 12.40 -2.45 8.96
N ARG A 76 12.98 -2.49 7.75
CA ARG A 76 14.21 -3.22 7.44
C ARG A 76 15.40 -2.72 8.27
N ALA A 77 15.55 -1.40 8.40
CA ALA A 77 16.54 -0.76 9.27
C ALA A 77 16.36 -1.15 10.75
N ALA A 78 15.11 -1.18 11.24
CA ALA A 78 14.81 -1.49 12.63
C ALA A 78 15.06 -2.96 13.01
N VAL A 79 14.97 -3.89 12.05
CA VAL A 79 15.28 -5.32 12.27
C VAL A 79 16.73 -5.70 11.89
N THR A 80 17.57 -4.73 11.55
CA THR A 80 19.01 -4.93 11.31
C THR A 80 19.69 -5.57 12.51
N GLY A 81 20.56 -6.55 12.25
CA GLY A 81 21.25 -7.34 13.27
C GLY A 81 20.41 -8.47 13.88
N THR A 82 19.19 -8.69 13.38
CA THR A 82 18.31 -9.79 13.82
C THR A 82 18.10 -10.82 12.71
N PRO A 83 17.67 -12.06 13.04
CA PRO A 83 17.26 -13.05 12.03
C PRO A 83 16.11 -12.59 11.13
N GLY A 84 15.36 -11.56 11.52
CA GLY A 84 14.29 -10.94 10.74
C GLY A 84 14.75 -10.14 9.50
N ARG A 85 16.04 -9.82 9.38
CA ARG A 85 16.55 -8.96 8.29
C ARG A 85 16.40 -9.57 6.89
N ARG A 86 16.60 -10.87 6.74
CA ARG A 86 16.45 -11.59 5.47
C ARG A 86 14.99 -11.56 4.95
N PRO A 87 13.99 -12.04 5.71
CA PRO A 87 12.59 -11.95 5.27
C PRO A 87 12.15 -10.50 5.06
N MET A 88 12.67 -9.53 5.82
CA MET A 88 12.33 -8.12 5.59
C MET A 88 12.91 -7.57 4.28
N THR A 89 14.08 -8.03 3.86
CA THR A 89 14.63 -7.68 2.54
C THR A 89 13.76 -8.27 1.43
N ALA A 90 13.31 -9.52 1.58
CA ALA A 90 12.38 -10.13 0.63
C ALA A 90 11.04 -9.38 0.59
N ALA A 91 10.49 -8.99 1.75
CA ALA A 91 9.25 -8.22 1.84
C ALA A 91 9.35 -6.87 1.11
N PHE A 92 10.47 -6.17 1.25
CA PHE A 92 10.71 -4.93 0.52
C PHE A 92 10.69 -5.17 -1.00
N LEU A 93 11.38 -6.20 -1.49
CA LEU A 93 11.42 -6.52 -2.92
C LEU A 93 10.04 -6.90 -3.45
N THR A 94 9.29 -7.75 -2.75
CA THR A 94 7.92 -8.12 -3.15
C THR A 94 6.99 -6.92 -3.15
N ALA A 95 7.13 -6.00 -2.19
CA ALA A 95 6.34 -4.76 -2.17
C ALA A 95 6.69 -3.86 -3.36
N TRP A 96 7.97 -3.72 -3.68
CA TRP A 96 8.46 -2.89 -4.78
C TRP A 96 7.99 -3.41 -6.13
N PHE A 97 8.17 -4.70 -6.41
CA PHE A 97 7.69 -5.32 -7.64
C PHE A 97 6.16 -5.35 -7.71
N GLY A 98 5.48 -5.64 -6.58
CA GLY A 98 4.02 -5.58 -6.51
C GLY A 98 3.49 -4.19 -6.86
N ALA A 99 4.09 -3.13 -6.31
CA ALA A 99 3.74 -1.76 -6.64
C ALA A 99 4.00 -1.46 -8.13
N GLY A 100 5.17 -1.83 -8.66
CA GLY A 100 5.52 -1.65 -10.06
C GLY A 100 4.54 -2.31 -11.04
N LEU A 101 3.95 -3.46 -10.67
CA LEU A 101 2.95 -4.16 -11.48
C LEU A 101 1.52 -3.63 -11.25
N ALA A 102 1.18 -3.18 -10.04
CA ALA A 102 -0.14 -2.62 -9.74
C ALA A 102 -0.34 -1.22 -10.36
N LEU A 103 0.72 -0.42 -10.45
CA LEU A 103 0.65 0.96 -10.93
C LEU A 103 0.14 1.09 -12.38
N PRO A 104 0.61 0.30 -13.36
CA PRO A 104 0.04 0.30 -14.71
C PRO A 104 -1.46 -0.02 -14.73
N TYR A 105 -1.91 -1.01 -13.93
CA TYR A 105 -3.32 -1.36 -13.83
C TYR A 105 -4.16 -0.20 -13.30
N TYR A 106 -3.73 0.42 -12.19
CA TYR A 106 -4.40 1.60 -11.63
C TYR A 106 -4.32 2.81 -12.56
N GLY A 107 -3.25 2.95 -13.35
CA GLY A 107 -3.15 3.97 -14.39
C GLY A 107 -4.20 3.75 -15.50
N GLY A 108 -4.45 2.50 -15.89
CA GLY A 108 -5.55 2.13 -16.77
C GLY A 108 -6.91 2.54 -16.19
N GLU A 109 -7.15 2.24 -14.92
CA GLU A 109 -8.38 2.61 -14.20
C GLU A 109 -8.56 4.15 -14.09
N VAL A 110 -7.50 4.91 -13.81
CA VAL A 110 -7.61 6.38 -13.66
C VAL A 110 -7.74 7.07 -15.01
N PHE A 111 -6.88 6.74 -15.98
CA PHE A 111 -6.74 7.54 -17.20
C PHE A 111 -7.53 6.92 -18.36
N GLY A 112 -7.46 5.59 -18.52
CA GLY A 112 -8.11 4.87 -19.61
C GLY A 112 -9.61 4.77 -19.39
N LEU A 113 -10.03 4.16 -18.27
CA LEU A 113 -11.43 3.97 -17.95
C LEU A 113 -12.17 5.30 -17.83
N GLN A 114 -11.54 6.33 -17.25
CA GLN A 114 -12.18 7.64 -17.14
C GLN A 114 -12.46 8.24 -18.52
N ALA A 115 -11.50 8.23 -19.45
CA ALA A 115 -11.71 8.74 -20.80
C ALA A 115 -12.80 7.97 -21.57
N ILE A 116 -12.82 6.63 -21.43
CA ILE A 116 -13.87 5.78 -22.02
C ILE A 116 -15.24 6.11 -21.42
N SER A 117 -15.29 6.31 -20.10
CA SER A 117 -16.53 6.57 -19.36
C SER A 117 -17.08 7.97 -19.61
N GLU A 118 -16.21 8.97 -19.75
CA GLU A 118 -16.58 10.33 -20.16
C GLU A 118 -17.23 10.30 -21.56
N GLU A 119 -16.67 9.53 -22.48
CA GLU A 119 -17.24 9.38 -23.83
C GLU A 119 -18.58 8.64 -23.79
N ALA A 120 -18.69 7.55 -23.03
CA ALA A 120 -19.94 6.80 -22.83
C ALA A 120 -21.05 7.69 -22.25
N ALA A 121 -20.74 8.51 -21.24
CA ALA A 121 -21.68 9.45 -20.66
C ALA A 121 -22.11 10.54 -21.67
N ARG A 122 -21.14 11.05 -22.46
CA ARG A 122 -21.38 12.10 -23.46
C ARG A 122 -22.28 11.63 -24.60
N THR A 123 -22.09 10.40 -25.08
CA THR A 123 -22.85 9.82 -26.21
C THR A 123 -24.12 9.10 -25.77
N GLY A 124 -24.22 8.74 -24.47
CA GLY A 124 -25.27 7.87 -23.96
C GLY A 124 -25.10 6.41 -24.39
N ASP A 125 -23.90 6.01 -24.81
CA ASP A 125 -23.60 4.67 -25.32
C ASP A 125 -22.87 3.83 -24.25
N ALA A 126 -23.62 2.96 -23.58
CA ALA A 126 -23.08 2.05 -22.58
C ALA A 126 -22.22 0.92 -23.20
N GLU A 127 -22.30 0.63 -24.51
CA GLU A 127 -21.46 -0.42 -25.11
C GLU A 127 -19.97 -0.06 -25.09
N LEU A 128 -19.63 1.23 -25.03
CA LEU A 128 -18.24 1.68 -24.84
C LEU A 128 -17.62 1.15 -23.54
N LEU A 129 -18.43 0.79 -22.53
CA LEU A 129 -17.94 0.20 -21.29
C LEU A 129 -17.40 -1.23 -21.47
N THR A 130 -17.67 -1.89 -22.59
CA THR A 130 -17.00 -3.15 -22.95
C THR A 130 -15.50 -2.95 -23.17
N LEU A 131 -15.09 -1.79 -23.69
CA LEU A 131 -13.68 -1.44 -23.85
C LEU A 131 -13.03 -1.18 -22.48
N ALA A 132 -13.75 -0.54 -21.56
CA ALA A 132 -13.31 -0.36 -20.17
C ALA A 132 -13.10 -1.73 -19.50
N ASP A 133 -13.99 -2.69 -19.75
CA ASP A 133 -13.82 -4.06 -19.26
C ASP A 133 -12.59 -4.75 -19.86
N SER A 134 -12.31 -4.59 -21.16
CA SER A 134 -11.08 -5.13 -21.77
C SER A 134 -9.79 -4.56 -21.15
N VAL A 135 -9.76 -3.27 -20.83
CA VAL A 135 -8.59 -2.64 -20.19
C VAL A 135 -8.22 -3.29 -18.85
N ARG A 136 -9.21 -3.83 -18.12
CA ARG A 136 -9.03 -4.35 -16.77
C ARG A 136 -9.12 -5.88 -16.66
N MET A 137 -9.97 -6.53 -17.47
CA MET A 137 -10.32 -7.96 -17.35
C MET A 137 -9.72 -8.85 -18.43
N ASP A 138 -9.15 -8.28 -19.50
CA ASP A 138 -8.41 -9.10 -20.46
C ASP A 138 -7.27 -9.87 -19.78
N ALA A 139 -6.85 -10.99 -20.39
CA ALA A 139 -5.93 -11.92 -19.78
C ALA A 139 -4.62 -11.27 -19.28
N ALA A 140 -4.06 -10.32 -20.04
CA ALA A 140 -2.83 -9.64 -19.67
C ALA A 140 -3.00 -8.68 -18.47
N PRO A 141 -3.89 -7.67 -18.49
CA PRO A 141 -4.08 -6.78 -17.33
C PRO A 141 -4.52 -7.55 -16.08
N ALA A 142 -5.44 -8.51 -16.21
CA ALA A 142 -5.90 -9.34 -15.09
C ALA A 142 -4.76 -10.18 -14.48
N ALA A 143 -3.90 -10.79 -15.31
CA ALA A 143 -2.75 -11.56 -14.82
C ALA A 143 -1.72 -10.65 -14.12
N VAL A 144 -1.39 -9.49 -14.70
CA VAL A 144 -0.45 -8.53 -14.11
C VAL A 144 -0.94 -8.06 -12.75
N PHE A 145 -2.22 -7.70 -12.65
CA PHE A 145 -2.83 -7.29 -11.39
C PHE A 145 -2.87 -8.44 -10.37
N GLY A 146 -3.26 -9.64 -10.80
CA GLY A 146 -3.27 -10.84 -9.96
C GLY A 146 -1.89 -11.13 -9.37
N ILE A 147 -0.83 -11.07 -10.18
CA ILE A 147 0.56 -11.25 -9.71
C ILE A 147 0.94 -10.15 -8.72
N ALA A 148 0.56 -8.89 -8.98
CA ALA A 148 0.80 -7.80 -8.04
C ALA A 148 0.16 -8.07 -6.67
N MET A 149 -1.08 -8.56 -6.65
CA MET A 149 -1.78 -8.90 -5.41
C MET A 149 -1.11 -10.06 -4.66
N LEU A 150 -0.64 -11.08 -5.37
CA LEU A 150 0.12 -12.19 -4.76
C LEU A 150 1.44 -11.72 -4.15
N LEU A 151 2.12 -10.76 -4.79
CA LEU A 151 3.34 -10.14 -4.26
C LEU A 151 3.05 -9.30 -3.00
N PHE A 152 1.91 -8.60 -2.94
CA PHE A 152 1.48 -7.92 -1.71
C PHE A 152 1.14 -8.92 -0.60
N ALA A 153 0.44 -10.01 -0.89
CA ALA A 153 0.21 -11.08 0.09
C ALA A 153 1.54 -11.64 0.64
N ALA A 154 2.50 -11.92 -0.25
CA ALA A 154 3.84 -12.35 0.14
C ALA A 154 4.54 -11.30 1.02
N THR A 155 4.43 -10.01 0.67
CA THR A 155 4.94 -8.89 1.49
C THR A 155 4.38 -8.95 2.91
N GLY A 156 3.06 -9.11 3.06
CA GLY A 156 2.41 -9.21 4.36
C GLY A 156 2.94 -10.35 5.21
N VAL A 157 3.02 -11.55 4.62
CA VAL A 157 3.57 -12.75 5.29
C VAL A 157 5.03 -12.55 5.69
N LEU A 158 5.85 -12.00 4.79
CA LEU A 158 7.28 -11.79 5.03
C LEU A 158 7.54 -10.72 6.10
N VAL A 159 6.72 -9.66 6.19
CA VAL A 159 6.78 -8.68 7.29
C VAL A 159 6.43 -9.33 8.62
N ALA A 160 5.33 -10.09 8.68
CA ALA A 160 4.93 -10.81 9.90
C ALA A 160 6.03 -11.78 10.38
N LEU A 161 6.62 -12.50 9.43
CA LEU A 161 7.72 -13.42 9.68
C LEU A 161 8.99 -12.69 10.15
N ALA A 162 9.33 -11.57 9.52
CA ALA A 162 10.49 -10.76 9.88
C ALA A 162 10.38 -10.23 11.30
N LEU A 163 9.22 -9.68 11.69
CA LEU A 163 9.01 -9.16 13.03
C LEU A 163 8.97 -10.28 14.07
N THR A 164 8.37 -11.43 13.75
CA THR A 164 8.39 -12.61 14.63
C THR A 164 9.82 -13.11 14.86
N ARG A 165 10.62 -13.21 13.80
CA ARG A 165 12.02 -13.67 13.87
C ARG A 165 13.00 -12.63 14.40
N SER A 166 12.58 -11.38 14.55
CA SER A 166 13.44 -10.32 15.07
C SER A 166 13.72 -10.45 16.57
N GLY A 167 12.89 -11.19 17.32
CA GLY A 167 12.96 -11.27 18.79
C GLY A 167 12.58 -9.97 19.50
N LEU A 168 12.15 -8.95 18.76
CA LEU A 168 11.75 -7.66 19.30
C LEU A 168 10.34 -7.73 19.91
N ALA A 169 10.04 -6.83 20.85
CA ALA A 169 8.70 -6.69 21.43
C ALA A 169 7.58 -6.46 20.39
N ALA A 170 7.95 -6.05 19.17
CA ALA A 170 7.06 -5.77 18.05
C ALA A 170 6.58 -7.00 17.25
N ARG A 171 6.92 -8.23 17.66
CA ARG A 171 6.51 -9.47 16.95
C ARG A 171 5.03 -9.52 16.56
N TRP A 172 4.15 -8.95 17.38
CA TRP A 172 2.71 -8.98 17.15
C TRP A 172 2.22 -7.96 16.12
N LEU A 173 2.98 -6.87 15.91
CA LEU A 173 2.59 -5.78 15.02
C LEU A 173 2.60 -6.19 13.54
N GLY A 174 3.30 -7.27 13.21
CA GLY A 174 3.33 -7.81 11.86
C GLY A 174 2.03 -8.50 11.45
N TRP A 175 1.21 -8.98 12.39
CA TRP A 175 -0.01 -9.72 12.07
C TRP A 175 -1.11 -8.84 11.47
N PRO A 176 -1.47 -7.66 12.03
CA PRO A 176 -2.49 -6.81 11.41
C PRO A 176 -2.07 -6.33 10.01
N PHE A 177 -0.80 -5.95 9.83
CA PHE A 177 -0.24 -5.58 8.53
C PHE A 177 -0.27 -6.77 7.55
N GLY A 178 0.15 -7.94 8.01
CA GLY A 178 0.14 -9.16 7.19
C GLY A 178 -1.26 -9.57 6.77
N ALA A 179 -2.22 -9.57 7.71
CA ALA A 179 -3.61 -9.87 7.43
C ALA A 179 -4.22 -8.89 6.42
N ALA A 180 -3.96 -7.59 6.55
CA ALA A 180 -4.39 -6.59 5.59
C ALA A 180 -3.92 -6.91 4.16
N LEU A 181 -2.63 -7.21 3.97
CA LEU A 181 -2.11 -7.48 2.63
C LEU A 181 -2.51 -8.86 2.08
N VAL A 182 -2.64 -9.89 2.93
CA VAL A 182 -3.14 -11.21 2.50
C VAL A 182 -4.61 -11.13 2.07
N LEU A 183 -5.42 -10.34 2.77
CA LEU A 183 -6.84 -10.13 2.46
C LEU A 183 -7.07 -9.13 1.31
N TYR A 184 -6.01 -8.53 0.76
CA TYR A 184 -6.15 -7.52 -0.30
C TYR A 184 -6.77 -8.09 -1.58
N LEU A 185 -6.41 -9.32 -1.98
CA LEU A 185 -7.09 -9.96 -3.11
C LEU A 185 -8.52 -10.43 -2.75
N PRO A 186 -8.75 -11.15 -1.63
CA PRO A 186 -10.09 -11.55 -1.20
C PRO A 186 -11.14 -10.43 -1.13
N GLN A 187 -10.77 -9.21 -0.72
CA GLN A 187 -11.73 -8.11 -0.57
C GLN A 187 -12.40 -7.71 -1.90
N PHE A 188 -11.79 -7.99 -3.06
CA PHE A 188 -12.38 -7.68 -4.37
C PHE A 188 -13.62 -8.53 -4.67
N PHE A 189 -13.77 -9.69 -4.01
CA PHE A 189 -14.97 -10.53 -4.14
C PHE A 189 -16.10 -10.11 -3.20
N GLY A 190 -15.90 -9.06 -2.40
CA GLY A 190 -16.91 -8.46 -1.54
C GLY A 190 -17.47 -7.14 -2.11
N GLY A 191 -18.66 -6.77 -1.61
CA GLY A 191 -19.28 -5.48 -1.90
C GLY A 191 -18.62 -4.29 -1.18
N PRO A 192 -19.13 -3.06 -1.36
CA PRO A 192 -18.54 -1.83 -0.81
C PRO A 192 -18.22 -1.89 0.69
N PRO A 193 -19.09 -2.40 1.58
CA PRO A 193 -18.79 -2.48 3.01
C PRO A 193 -17.55 -3.31 3.34
N VAL A 194 -17.32 -4.42 2.62
CA VAL A 194 -16.16 -5.29 2.81
C VAL A 194 -14.87 -4.57 2.41
N ARG A 195 -14.91 -3.85 1.29
CA ARG A 195 -13.77 -3.09 0.77
C ARG A 195 -13.37 -1.94 1.70
N ILE A 196 -14.36 -1.22 2.23
CA ILE A 196 -14.14 -0.15 3.20
C ILE A 196 -13.58 -0.73 4.51
N ALA A 197 -14.15 -1.83 5.02
CA ALA A 197 -13.66 -2.48 6.23
C ALA A 197 -12.21 -2.99 6.06
N HIS A 198 -11.88 -3.55 4.89
CA HIS A 198 -10.52 -3.93 4.53
C HIS A 198 -9.57 -2.72 4.49
N GLY A 199 -10.01 -1.59 3.92
CA GLY A 199 -9.27 -0.32 3.94
C GLY A 199 -8.95 0.13 5.37
N VAL A 200 -9.92 0.05 6.29
CA VAL A 200 -9.72 0.37 7.72
C VAL A 200 -8.72 -0.58 8.38
N LEU A 201 -8.84 -1.90 8.15
CA LEU A 201 -7.87 -2.89 8.63
C LEU A 201 -6.45 -2.57 8.13
N THR A 202 -6.35 -2.17 6.85
CA THR A 202 -5.09 -1.78 6.22
C THR A 202 -4.50 -0.55 6.90
N ALA A 203 -5.28 0.51 7.12
CA ALA A 203 -4.82 1.68 7.87
C ALA A 203 -4.31 1.30 9.27
N VAL A 204 -5.03 0.45 10.01
CA VAL A 204 -4.60 0.00 11.34
C VAL A 204 -3.25 -0.70 11.28
N GLY A 205 -3.06 -1.65 10.36
CA GLY A 205 -1.79 -2.38 10.21
C GLY A 205 -0.60 -1.46 9.92
N PHE A 206 -0.78 -0.52 9.00
CA PHE A 206 0.26 0.42 8.61
C PHE A 206 0.58 1.44 9.72
N LEU A 207 -0.45 1.98 10.40
CA LEU A 207 -0.29 2.94 11.49
C LEU A 207 0.38 2.33 12.72
N LEU A 208 0.12 1.06 13.03
CA LEU A 208 0.81 0.35 14.10
C LEU A 208 2.32 0.22 13.84
N LEU A 209 2.70 -0.12 12.60
CA LEU A 209 4.12 -0.18 12.21
C LEU A 209 4.76 1.21 12.18
N ALA A 210 4.06 2.22 11.66
CA ALA A 210 4.52 3.61 11.66
C ALA A 210 4.79 4.10 13.10
N ARG A 211 3.84 3.90 14.02
CA ARG A 211 4.00 4.24 15.44
C ARG A 211 5.19 3.52 16.05
N TRP A 212 5.37 2.24 15.75
CA TRP A 212 6.52 1.49 16.24
C TRP A 212 7.85 2.07 15.75
N LEU A 213 7.98 2.47 14.48
CA LEU A 213 9.18 3.13 13.99
C LEU A 213 9.45 4.47 14.72
N LEU A 214 8.40 5.24 15.03
CA LEU A 214 8.55 6.48 15.81
C LEU A 214 9.09 6.20 17.21
N THR A 215 8.63 5.14 17.89
CA THR A 215 9.17 4.74 19.22
C THR A 215 10.64 4.31 19.18
N ARG A 216 11.18 4.03 18.00
CA ARG A 216 12.58 3.65 17.78
C ARG A 216 13.47 4.81 17.37
N THR A 217 12.90 5.99 17.16
CA THR A 217 13.64 7.18 16.78
C THR A 217 14.18 7.87 18.04
N PRO A 218 15.51 8.00 18.21
CA PRO A 218 16.09 8.76 19.32
C PRO A 218 15.66 10.24 19.28
N ASP A 219 15.45 10.83 20.46
CA ASP A 219 15.24 12.28 20.57
C ASP A 219 16.54 13.03 20.29
N ALA A 220 16.51 13.93 19.30
CA ALA A 220 17.63 14.81 18.95
C ALA A 220 18.02 15.82 20.06
N GLY A 221 17.35 15.76 21.22
CA GLY A 221 17.67 16.54 22.42
C GLY A 221 18.68 15.86 23.34
N THR A 222 18.79 14.52 23.32
CA THR A 222 19.60 13.76 24.28
C THR A 222 21.09 13.74 23.91
N GLU A 223 21.44 13.83 22.62
CA GLU A 223 22.85 13.90 22.17
C GLU A 223 23.53 15.24 22.46
N ARG A 224 22.79 16.32 22.72
CA ARG A 224 23.36 17.66 22.98
C ARG A 224 23.76 17.92 24.44
N GLN A 225 23.56 16.96 25.34
CA GLN A 225 23.82 17.12 26.78
C GLN A 225 25.02 16.33 27.31
N ALA A 226 25.90 15.78 26.46
CA ALA A 226 27.19 15.29 26.94
C ALA A 226 28.15 16.49 27.14
N PRO A 227 28.50 16.88 28.39
CA PRO A 227 29.46 17.94 28.62
C PRO A 227 30.86 17.50 28.13
N PRO A 228 31.69 18.44 27.62
CA PRO A 228 33.07 18.13 27.28
C PRO A 228 33.84 17.69 28.54
N ALA A 229 34.56 16.58 28.42
CA ALA A 229 35.50 16.07 29.42
C ALA A 229 36.79 16.90 29.45
#